data_AF-A0A662S210-F1
#
_entry.id   AF-A0A662S210-F1
#
_cell.length_a   1.000
_cell.length_b   1.000
_cell.length_c   1.000
_cell.angle_alpha   90.00
_cell.angle_beta   90.00
_cell.angle_gamma   90.00
#
_symmetry.space_group_name_H-M   'P 1'
#
loop_
_entity.id
_entity.type
_entity.pdbx_description
1 polymer ?
#
loop_
_entity_poly.entity_id
_entity_poly.type
_entity_poly.pdbx_seq_one_letter_code
_entity_poly.pdbx_strand_id
1 'polypeptide(L)'
;MGSLVDHVRSCLEQSELKFVEPEEGTFLVVFGLDEYAVRVFLVIDEERRRVEIYANTDPPTPVAGFERWLLEQNPGLSHVK
;
A
#
# COMPACT_ATOMS: atom_id res chain seq x y z
N MET A 1 -7.71 -21.69 -5.98
CA MET A 1 -6.75 -20.97 -5.13
C MET A 1 -6.92 -19.51 -5.47
N GLY A 2 -7.34 -18.67 -4.52
CA GLY A 2 -7.56 -17.24 -4.77
C GLY A 2 -6.24 -16.47 -4.90
N SER A 3 -6.29 -15.33 -5.58
CA SER A 3 -5.17 -14.39 -5.69
C SER A 3 -4.74 -13.92 -4.28
N LEU A 4 -3.45 -13.67 -4.08
CA LEU A 4 -2.93 -13.09 -2.84
C LEU A 4 -3.50 -11.68 -2.64
N VAL A 5 -3.75 -10.94 -3.74
CA VAL A 5 -4.41 -9.64 -3.72
C VAL A 5 -5.81 -9.75 -3.12
N ASP A 6 -6.63 -10.70 -3.58
CA ASP A 6 -7.98 -10.92 -3.05
C ASP A 6 -7.97 -11.29 -1.57
N HIS A 7 -6.97 -12.09 -1.16
CA HIS A 7 -6.81 -12.45 0.24
C HIS A 7 -6.47 -11.23 1.11
N VAL A 8 -5.53 -10.40 0.68
CA VAL A 8 -5.15 -9.19 1.42
C VAL A 8 -6.30 -8.18 1.44
N ARG A 9 -7.00 -7.97 0.32
CA ARG A 9 -8.19 -7.11 0.26
C ARG A 9 -9.25 -7.57 1.24
N SER A 10 -9.59 -8.87 1.24
CA SER A 10 -10.57 -9.43 2.18
C SER A 10 -10.14 -9.24 3.63
N CYS A 11 -8.85 -9.34 3.94
CA CYS A 11 -8.34 -9.09 5.30
C CYS A 11 -8.45 -7.61 5.69
N LEU A 12 -8.18 -6.69 4.77
CA LEU A 12 -8.32 -5.25 5.00
C LEU A 12 -9.79 -4.84 5.17
N GLU A 13 -10.70 -5.37 4.37
CA GLU A 13 -12.15 -5.14 4.47
C GLU A 13 -12.76 -5.66 5.79
N GLN A 14 -12.18 -6.72 6.35
CA GLN A 14 -12.57 -7.25 7.66
C GLN A 14 -11.92 -6.51 8.83
N SER A 15 -10.97 -5.61 8.56
CA SER A 15 -10.30 -4.80 9.57
C SER A 15 -11.03 -3.47 9.80
N GLU A 16 -10.74 -2.81 10.92
CA GLU A 16 -11.20 -1.44 11.19
C GLU A 16 -10.28 -0.37 10.56
N LEU A 17 -9.28 -0.79 9.76
CA LEU A 17 -8.30 0.11 9.17
C LEU A 17 -8.91 0.85 7.98
N LYS A 18 -8.59 2.14 7.88
CA LYS A 18 -8.87 2.90 6.66
C LYS A 18 -7.83 2.54 5.62
N PHE A 19 -8.27 2.17 4.42
CA PHE A 19 -7.37 1.91 3.31
C PHE A 19 -7.97 2.38 1.98
N VAL A 20 -7.09 2.58 1.00
CA VAL A 20 -7.44 2.78 -0.41
C VAL A 20 -6.54 1.89 -1.26
N GLU A 21 -7.06 1.43 -2.40
CA GLU A 21 -6.31 0.66 -3.40
C GLU A 21 -6.08 1.58 -4.62
N PRO A 22 -4.98 2.37 -4.65
CA PRO A 22 -4.71 3.29 -5.76
C PRO A 22 -4.48 2.56 -7.09
N GLU A 23 -3.88 1.36 -7.03
CA GLU A 23 -3.62 0.47 -8.15
C GLU A 23 -3.88 -0.98 -7.70
N GLU A 24 -4.27 -1.85 -8.63
CA GLU A 24 -4.54 -3.25 -8.30
C GLU A 24 -3.31 -3.92 -7.66
N GLY A 25 -3.49 -4.49 -6.47
CA GLY A 25 -2.40 -5.11 -5.72
C GLY A 25 -1.51 -4.14 -4.94
N THR A 26 -1.85 -2.86 -4.88
CA THR A 26 -1.21 -1.88 -3.98
C THR A 26 -2.23 -1.28 -3.04
N PHE A 27 -2.02 -1.39 -1.72
CA PHE A 27 -2.92 -0.87 -0.71
C PHE A 27 -2.24 0.19 0.14
N LEU A 28 -2.80 1.38 0.19
CA LEU A 28 -2.42 2.41 1.15
C LEU A 28 -3.28 2.28 2.39
N VAL A 29 -2.67 1.82 3.48
CA VAL A 29 -3.30 1.65 4.79
C VAL A 29 -2.93 2.82 5.69
N VAL A 30 -3.93 3.38 6.37
CA VAL A 30 -3.78 4.55 7.24
C VAL A 30 -4.09 4.15 8.68
N PHE A 31 -3.11 4.34 9.56
CA PHE A 31 -3.20 4.07 10.99
C PHE A 31 -3.19 5.39 11.77
N GLY A 32 -4.03 5.51 12.81
CA GLY A 32 -3.99 6.64 13.75
C GLY A 32 -5.02 7.73 13.51
N LEU A 33 -4.95 8.77 14.34
CA LEU A 33 -5.80 9.96 14.29
C LEU A 33 -5.21 10.98 13.30
N ASP A 34 -6.03 11.89 12.76
CA ASP A 34 -5.66 12.78 11.64
C ASP A 34 -4.34 13.55 11.83
N GLU A 35 -3.96 13.89 13.07
CA GLU A 35 -2.73 14.61 13.40
C GLU A 35 -1.47 13.70 13.53
N TYR A 36 -1.64 12.39 13.68
CA TYR A 36 -0.57 11.41 13.87
C TYR A 36 -0.74 10.18 12.96
N ALA A 37 -1.29 10.39 11.77
CA ALA A 37 -1.61 9.30 10.85
C ALA A 37 -0.35 8.70 10.22
N VAL A 38 -0.06 7.43 10.53
CA VAL A 38 0.97 6.63 9.86
C VAL A 38 0.37 6.05 8.59
N ARG A 39 1.06 6.25 7.47
CA ARG A 39 0.66 5.73 6.17
C ARG A 39 1.61 4.61 5.76
N VAL A 40 1.05 3.46 5.41
CA VAL A 40 1.78 2.26 5.03
C VAL A 40 1.27 1.78 3.68
N PHE A 41 2.18 1.59 2.73
CA PHE A 41 1.87 0.94 1.47
C PHE A 41 2.17 -0.55 1.60
N LEU A 42 1.19 -1.37 1.23
CA LEU A 42 1.34 -2.80 1.02
C LEU A 42 1.36 -3.05 -0.47
N VAL A 43 2.46 -3.57 -0.98
CA VAL A 43 2.64 -3.90 -2.40
C VAL A 43 2.64 -5.42 -2.52
N ILE A 44 1.71 -5.97 -3.29
CA ILE A 44 1.54 -7.41 -3.47
C ILE A 44 2.28 -7.85 -4.73
N ASP A 45 3.33 -8.66 -4.55
CA ASP A 45 4.04 -9.33 -5.63
C ASP A 45 3.48 -10.76 -5.75
N GLU A 46 2.52 -10.93 -6.66
CA GLU A 46 1.83 -12.20 -6.93
C GLU A 46 2.78 -13.27 -7.48
N GLU A 47 3.73 -12.90 -8.34
CA GLU A 47 4.68 -13.83 -8.95
C GLU A 47 5.55 -14.52 -7.89
N ARG A 48 5.99 -13.73 -6.89
CA ARG A 48 6.82 -14.23 -5.78
C ARG A 48 6.00 -14.57 -4.54
N ARG A 49 4.67 -14.41 -4.60
CA ARG A 49 3.70 -14.63 -3.51
C ARG A 49 4.13 -13.96 -2.20
N ARG A 50 4.49 -12.68 -2.27
CA ARG A 50 4.98 -11.90 -1.11
C ARG A 50 4.30 -10.55 -1.01
N VAL A 51 4.31 -10.01 0.20
CA VAL A 51 3.82 -8.66 0.52
C VAL A 51 5.03 -7.82 0.92
N GLU A 52 5.27 -6.74 0.20
CA GLU A 52 6.27 -5.74 0.54
C GLU A 52 5.59 -4.59 1.29
N ILE A 53 6.21 -4.12 2.37
CA ILE A 53 5.64 -3.12 3.26
C ILE A 53 6.53 -1.89 3.27
N TYR A 54 5.96 -0.75 2.90
CA TYR A 54 6.64 0.54 2.89
C TYR A 54 5.91 1.50 3.82
N ALA A 55 6.50 1.75 4.99
CA ALA A 55 5.95 2.70 5.96
C ALA A 55 6.61 4.06 5.80
N ASN A 56 5.81 5.11 5.71
CA ASN A 56 6.30 6.48 5.86
C ASN A 56 6.31 6.81 7.36
N THR A 57 7.38 6.41 8.04
CA THR A 57 7.69 6.86 9.40
C THR A 57 8.63 8.05 9.30
N ASP A 58 8.17 9.20 9.83
CA ASP A 58 8.81 10.53 9.95
C ASP A 58 10.37 10.57 9.88
N PRO A 59 11.02 11.60 9.29
CA PRO A 59 10.55 12.99 9.09
C PRO A 59 9.75 13.18 7.77
N PRO A 60 9.00 14.30 7.62
CA PRO A 60 7.74 14.33 6.89
C PRO A 60 7.99 14.43 5.40
N THR A 61 8.07 13.29 4.72
CA THR A 61 7.94 13.31 3.27
C THR A 61 6.45 13.54 2.97
N PRO A 62 6.07 14.64 2.30
CA PRO A 62 4.69 14.86 1.88
C PRO A 62 4.21 13.62 1.15
N VAL A 63 3.02 13.12 1.50
CA VAL A 63 2.48 11.84 1.02
C VAL A 63 2.52 11.75 -0.51
N ALA A 64 2.25 12.86 -1.20
CA ALA A 64 2.33 12.96 -2.66
C ALA A 64 3.77 12.79 -3.20
N GLY A 65 4.78 13.22 -2.46
CA GLY A 65 6.19 13.01 -2.80
C GLY A 65 6.63 11.58 -2.54
N PHE A 66 6.12 10.93 -1.49
CA PHE A 66 6.43 9.55 -1.16
C PHE A 66 5.76 8.56 -2.13
N GLU A 67 4.48 8.77 -2.46
CA GLU A 67 3.75 7.99 -3.47
C GLU A 67 4.45 8.07 -4.83
N ARG A 68 4.80 9.30 -5.25
CA ARG A 68 5.57 9.52 -6.48
C ARG A 68 6.94 8.85 -6.43
N TRP A 69 7.67 8.99 -5.31
CA TRP A 69 8.97 8.33 -5.13
C TRP A 69 8.83 6.80 -5.19
N LEU A 70 7.80 6.23 -4.57
CA LEU A 70 7.56 4.79 -4.55
C LEU A 70 7.28 4.26 -5.97
N LEU A 71 6.45 4.97 -6.74
CA LEU A 71 6.17 4.66 -8.15
C LEU A 71 7.42 4.86 -9.05
N GLU A 72 8.24 5.88 -8.77
CA GLU A 72 9.50 6.14 -9.49
C GLU A 72 10.58 5.09 -9.18
N GLN A 73 10.70 4.63 -7.92
CA GLN A 73 11.65 3.57 -7.54
C GLN A 73 11.20 2.18 -7.99
N ASN A 74 9.90 1.99 -8.17
CA ASN A 74 9.30 0.73 -8.58
C ASN A 74 8.46 0.94 -9.85
N PRO A 75 9.09 1.21 -11.00
CA PRO A 75 8.40 1.45 -12.27
C PRO A 75 7.63 0.22 -12.81
N GLY A 76 7.75 -0.95 -12.14
CA GLY A 76 6.88 -2.10 -12.38
C GLY A 76 5.49 -1.98 -11.73
N LEU A 77 5.31 -1.06 -10.77
CA LEU A 77 4.00 -0.78 -10.16
C LEU A 77 3.11 0.03 -11.11
N SER A 78 3.70 0.99 -11.84
CA SER A 78 3.01 1.86 -12.81
C SER A 78 2.46 1.15 -14.07
N HIS A 79 2.56 -0.18 -14.13
CA HIS A 79 2.16 -0.99 -15.29
C HIS A 79 1.05 -2.00 -15.00
N VAL A 80 0.40 -1.95 -13.84
CA VAL A 80 -0.89 -2.62 -13.67
C VAL A 80 -1.97 -1.73 -14.31
N LYS A 81 -2.19 -1.97 -15.62
CA LYS A 81 -3.21 -1.29 -16.44
C LYS A 81 -4.62 -1.57 -16.00
#